data_AF-A0AAU5CV39-F1
#
_entry.id   AF-A0AAU5CV39-F1
#
_cell.length_a   1.000
_cell.length_b   1.000
_cell.length_c   1.000
_cell.angle_alpha   90.00
_cell.angle_beta   90.00
_cell.angle_gamma   90.00
#
_symmetry.space_group_name_H-M   'P 1'
#
loop_
_entity.id
_entity.type
_entity.pdbx_description
1 polymer ?
#
loop_
_entity_poly.entity_id
_entity_poly.type
_entity_poly.pdbx_seq_one_letter_code
_entity_poly.pdbx_strand_id
1 'polypeptide(L)' 'MIADLLGLDEPFPAGMPLGELGIDSLTAAQLSVEAEERTGVHVPLTRFLGDETLDDIVRAMADAPAAGASA' A
#
# COMPACT_ATOMS: atom_id res chain seq x y z
N MET A 1 0.08 8.26 -11.51
CA MET A 1 -0.21 8.77 -10.15
C MET A 1 -0.74 7.57 -9.36
N ILE A 2 -0.33 7.34 -8.11
CA ILE A 2 -0.60 6.07 -7.39
C ILE A 2 -2.11 5.72 -7.24
N ALA A 3 -3.00 6.72 -7.29
CA ALA A 3 -4.45 6.52 -7.35
C ALA A 3 -4.87 5.68 -8.58
N ASP A 4 -4.27 5.95 -9.74
CA ASP A 4 -4.46 5.18 -10.98
C ASP A 4 -3.84 3.78 -10.88
N LEU A 5 -2.76 3.66 -10.11
CA LEU A 5 -2.25 2.34 -9.78
C LEU A 5 -3.36 1.59 -9.02
N LEU A 6 -3.80 2.08 -7.87
CA LEU A 6 -4.69 1.35 -6.97
C LEU A 6 -6.16 1.24 -7.42
N GLY A 7 -6.50 1.68 -8.66
CA GLY A 7 -7.87 1.65 -9.17
C GLY A 7 -8.83 2.60 -8.44
N LEU A 8 -8.29 3.62 -7.78
CA LEU A 8 -9.06 4.60 -7.02
C LEU A 8 -9.34 5.79 -7.94
N ASP A 9 -10.57 5.85 -8.47
CA ASP A 9 -11.07 6.92 -9.34
C ASP A 9 -11.14 8.29 -8.63
N GLU A 10 -11.02 8.30 -7.30
CA GLU A 10 -11.02 9.50 -6.46
C GLU A 10 -9.62 9.80 -5.89
N PRO A 11 -9.30 11.09 -5.63
CA PRO A 11 -8.03 11.49 -5.05
C PRO A 11 -7.91 10.90 -3.63
N PHE A 12 -7.25 9.75 -3.53
CA PHE A 12 -7.02 9.11 -2.25
C PHE A 12 -6.14 10.04 -1.39
N PRO A 13 -6.57 10.42 -0.19
CA PRO A 13 -5.83 11.35 0.67
C PRO A 13 -4.58 10.66 1.25
N ALA A 14 -3.52 10.63 0.44
CA ALA A 14 -2.27 9.94 0.73
C ALA A 14 -1.51 10.47 1.96
N GLY A 15 -1.90 11.64 2.50
CA GLY A 15 -1.33 12.23 3.70
C GLY A 15 -2.08 11.90 5.01
N MET A 16 -3.16 11.11 4.95
CA MET A 16 -3.88 10.66 6.15
C MET A 16 -3.56 9.20 6.47
N PRO A 17 -3.55 8.83 7.77
CA PRO A 17 -3.43 7.44 8.17
C PRO A 17 -4.55 6.61 7.55
N LEU A 18 -4.20 5.46 6.99
CA LEU A 18 -5.17 4.59 6.31
C LEU A 18 -6.28 4.09 7.25
N GLY A 19 -5.96 3.85 8.53
CA GLY A 19 -6.96 3.50 9.55
C GLY A 19 -7.99 4.61 9.80
N GLU A 20 -7.60 5.89 9.68
CA GLU A 20 -8.51 7.05 9.85
C GLU A 20 -9.41 7.27 8.62
N LEU A 21 -9.02 6.71 7.47
CA LEU A 21 -9.82 6.77 6.23
C LEU A 21 -10.94 5.72 6.18
N GLY A 22 -11.08 4.91 7.23
CA GLY A 22 -12.04 3.80 7.27
C GLY A 22 -11.63 2.64 6.37
N ILE A 23 -10.33 2.44 6.15
CA ILE A 23 -9.83 1.25 5.45
C ILE A 23 -10.11 0.02 6.33
N ASP A 24 -11.12 -0.75 5.96
CA ASP A 24 -11.40 -2.04 6.57
C ASP A 24 -10.33 -3.08 6.20
N SER A 25 -10.24 -4.14 7.01
CA SER A 25 -9.30 -5.25 6.81
C SER A 25 -9.44 -5.94 5.45
N LEU A 26 -10.64 -5.93 4.86
CA LEU A 26 -10.87 -6.44 3.50
C LEU A 26 -10.20 -5.55 2.44
N THR A 27 -10.33 -4.23 2.58
CA THR A 27 -9.72 -3.27 1.66
C THR A 27 -8.20 -3.28 1.78
N ALA A 28 -7.69 -3.35 3.02
CA ALA A 28 -6.26 -3.55 3.27
C ALA A 28 -5.74 -4.84 2.62
N ALA A 29 -6.50 -5.93 2.66
CA ALA A 29 -6.14 -7.19 2.04
C ALA A 29 -6.07 -7.10 0.52
N GLN A 30 -7.04 -6.43 -0.11
CA GLN A 30 -7.01 -6.19 -1.55
C GLN A 30 -5.83 -5.32 -1.95
N LEU A 31 -5.54 -4.25 -1.20
CA LEU A 31 -4.39 -3.36 -1.46
C LEU A 31 -3.05 -4.08 -1.32
N SER A 32 -2.91 -4.96 -0.33
CA SER A 32 -1.72 -5.78 -0.12
C SER A 32 -1.47 -6.73 -1.31
N VAL A 33 -2.52 -7.41 -1.79
CA VAL A 33 -2.44 -8.30 -2.96
C VAL A 33 -2.15 -7.50 -4.23
N GLU A 34 -2.86 -6.40 -4.47
CA GLU A 34 -2.63 -5.54 -5.64
C GLU A 34 -1.23 -4.92 -5.65
N ALA A 35 -0.71 -4.51 -4.50
CA ALA A 35 0.66 -4.00 -4.38
C ALA A 35 1.67 -5.11 -4.71
N GLU A 36 1.49 -6.32 -4.20
CA GLU A 36 2.36 -7.46 -4.47
C GLU A 36 2.32 -7.88 -5.95
N GLU A 37 1.14 -8.04 -6.53
CA GLU A 37 0.96 -8.45 -7.94
C GLU A 37 1.62 -7.47 -8.92
N ARG A 38 1.69 -6.18 -8.55
CA ARG A 38 2.12 -5.11 -9.46
C ARG A 38 3.54 -4.64 -9.24
N THR A 39 4.03 -4.75 -8.01
CA THR A 39 5.39 -4.33 -7.64
C THR A 39 6.31 -5.52 -7.33
N GLY A 40 5.75 -6.70 -7.10
CA GLY A 40 6.47 -7.87 -6.59
C GLY A 40 6.84 -7.78 -5.10
N VAL A 41 6.37 -6.75 -4.39
CA VAL A 41 6.71 -6.51 -2.98
C VAL A 41 5.52 -6.82 -2.09
N HIS A 42 5.70 -7.76 -1.16
CA HIS A 42 4.69 -8.06 -0.15
C HIS A 42 4.60 -6.94 0.89
N VAL A 43 3.43 -6.32 1.03
CA VAL A 43 3.15 -5.32 2.07
C VAL A 43 2.20 -5.89 3.12
N PRO A 44 2.59 -5.96 4.41
CA PRO A 44 1.73 -6.47 5.47
C PRO A 44 0.47 -5.61 5.70
N LEU A 45 -0.66 -6.27 5.98
CA LEU A 45 -1.94 -5.63 6.32
C LEU A 45 -1.84 -4.66 7.50
N THR A 46 -0.98 -4.98 8.47
CA THR A 46 -0.76 -4.15 9.67
C THR A 46 -0.24 -2.76 9.34
N ARG A 47 0.41 -2.58 8.18
CA ARG A 47 0.81 -1.25 7.70
C ARG A 47 -0.38 -0.46 7.17
N PHE A 48 -1.25 -1.12 6.41
CA PHE A 48 -2.48 -0.51 5.91
C PHE A 48 -3.52 -0.22 7.00
N LEU A 49 -3.50 -0.95 8.10
CA LEU A 49 -4.40 -0.78 9.25
C LEU A 49 -3.78 0.03 10.39
N GLY A 50 -2.52 0.44 10.24
CA GLY A 50 -1.79 1.20 11.25
C GLY A 50 -1.94 2.71 11.09
N ASP A 51 -1.07 3.43 11.78
CA ASP A 51 -0.94 4.89 11.69
C ASP A 51 -0.14 5.35 10.46
N GLU A 52 0.31 4.41 9.61
CA GLU A 52 1.05 4.72 8.39
C GLU A 52 0.14 5.31 7.32
N THR A 53 0.69 6.28 6.60
CA THR A 53 0.03 6.86 5.43
C THR A 53 0.33 6.03 4.19
N LEU A 54 -0.45 6.21 3.12
CA LEU A 54 -0.15 5.56 1.85
C LEU A 54 1.24 5.96 1.32
N ASP A 55 1.66 7.21 1.58
CA ASP A 55 2.97 7.72 1.17
C ASP A 55 4.12 7.03 1.93
N ASP A 56 3.95 6.78 3.23
CA ASP A 56 4.91 6.01 4.03
C ASP A 56 5.06 4.57 3.51
N ILE A 57 3.94 3.92 3.19
CA ILE A 57 3.96 2.56 2.64
C ILE A 57 4.65 2.54 1.29
N VAL A 58 4.35 3.49 0.41
CA VAL A 58 4.98 3.61 -0.91
C VAL A 58 6.47 3.88 -0.78
N ARG A 59 6.87 4.79 0.11
CA ARG A 59 8.28 5.06 0.37
C ARG A 59 8.99 3.83 0.91
N ALA A 60 8.35 3.08 1.81
CA ALA A 60 8.90 1.84 2.33
C ALA A 60 9.00 0.75 1.25
N MET A 61 8.07 0.69 0.29
CA MET A 61 8.16 -0.21 -0.87
C MET A 61 9.28 0.21 -1.83
N ALA A 62 9.48 1.51 -2.05
CA ALA A 62 10.54 2.02 -2.91
C ALA A 62 11.94 1.85 -2.30
N ASP A 63 12.04 1.88 -0.97
CA ASP A 63 13.28 1.69 -0.22
C ASP A 63 13.58 0.21 0.07
N ALA A 64 12.55 -0.65 0.02
CA ALA A 64 12.74 -2.09 0.16
C ALA A 64 13.57 -2.59 -1.03
N PRO A 65 14.74 -3.23 -0.79
CA PRO A 65 15.43 -3.93 -1.85
C PRO A 65 14.46 -5.00 -2.35
N ALA A 66 14.14 -5.00 -3.65
CA ALA A 66 13.23 -5.93 -4.29
C ALA A 66 13.53 -7.35 -3.76
N ALA A 67 12.69 -7.81 -2.83
CA ALA A 67 12.85 -9.07 -2.13
C ALA A 67 12.39 -10.18 -3.08
N GLY A 68 13.15 -10.36 -4.15
CA GLY A 68 12.90 -11.24 -5.27
C GLY A 68 14.12 -11.44 -6.19
N ALA A 69 15.27 -10.84 -5.89
CA ALA A 69 16.53 -11.09 -6.59
C ALA A 69 17.62 -11.60 -5.64
N SER A 70 17.35 -12.71 -4.95
CA SER A 70 18.40 -13.55 -4.36
C SER A 70 18.51 -14.80 -5.22
N ALA A 71 19.48 -14.76 -6.15
CA ALA A 71 19.95 -15.89 -6.95
C ALA A 71 20.73 -16.91 -6.10
#